data_AF-A0A974NR64-F1
#
_entry.id   AF-A0A974NR64-F1
#
_cell.length_a   1.000
_cell.length_b   1.000
_cell.length_c   1.000
_cell.angle_alpha   90.00
_cell.angle_beta   90.00
_cell.angle_gamma   90.00
#
_symmetry.space_group_name_H-M   'P 1'
#
loop_
_entity.id
_entity.type
_entity.pdbx_description
1 polymer ?
#
loop_
_entity_poly.entity_id
_entity_poly.type
_entity_poly.pdbx_seq_one_letter_code
_entity_poly.pdbx_strand_id
1 'polypeptide(L)' 'MKLSDFEQTVDPVIVGRGKDYLDKGRITTVKEVKKNHYVINVTGTASYNK' A
#
# COMPACT_ATOMS: atom_id res chain seq x y z
N MET A 1 3.52 5.96 -22.50
CA MET A 1 4.22 5.30 -21.38
C MET A 1 4.07 3.81 -21.58
N LYS A 2 5.14 3.02 -21.56
CA LYS A 2 5.01 1.55 -21.65
C LYS A 2 4.54 1.01 -20.30
N LEU A 3 3.90 -0.15 -20.29
CA LEU A 3 3.46 -0.79 -19.04
C LEU A 3 4.62 -0.99 -18.05
N SER A 4 5.80 -1.34 -18.57
CA SER A 4 7.04 -1.49 -17.80
C SER A 4 7.42 -0.22 -17.03
N ASP A 5 7.22 0.95 -17.64
CA ASP A 5 7.58 2.23 -17.03
C ASP A 5 6.57 2.61 -15.95
N PHE A 6 5.29 2.26 -16.15
CA PHE A 6 4.24 2.41 -15.15
C PHE A 6 4.50 1.53 -13.93
N GLU A 7 4.81 0.25 -14.12
CA GLU A 7 5.13 -0.69 -13.05
C GLU A 7 6.33 -0.24 -12.20
N GLN A 8 7.41 0.25 -12.82
CA GLN A 8 8.56 0.81 -12.10
C GLN A 8 8.22 2.06 -11.28
N THR A 9 7.22 2.83 -11.72
CA THR A 9 6.77 4.03 -10.99
C THR A 9 5.79 3.66 -9.86
N VAL A 10 5.13 2.50 -9.96
CA VAL A 10 4.13 2.03 -9.00
C VAL A 10 4.78 1.50 -7.72
N ASP A 11 5.91 0.82 -7.80
CA ASP A 11 6.64 0.31 -6.62
C ASP A 11 6.91 1.37 -5.54
N PRO A 12 7.54 2.53 -5.84
CA PRO A 12 7.77 3.55 -4.82
C PRO A 12 6.46 4.15 -4.28
N VAL A 13 5.40 4.23 -5.10
CA VAL A 13 4.07 4.70 -4.67
C VAL A 13 3.41 3.70 -3.72
N ILE A 14 3.49 2.40 -4.02
CA ILE A 14 2.96 1.33 -3.15
C ILE A 14 3.69 1.34 -1.81
N VAL A 15 5.02 1.38 -1.81
CA VAL A 15 5.82 1.43 -0.58
C VAL A 15 5.53 2.69 0.23
N GLY A 16 5.44 3.85 -0.43
CA GLY A 16 5.09 5.12 0.22
C GLY A 16 3.72 5.10 0.88
N ARG A 17 2.71 4.54 0.21
CA ARG A 17 1.36 4.38 0.78
C ARG A 17 1.33 3.37 1.92
N GLY A 18 2.08 2.27 1.81
CA GLY A 18 2.22 1.29 2.88
C GLY A 18 2.78 1.90 4.17
N LYS A 19 3.82 2.73 4.04
CA LYS A 19 4.37 3.50 5.18
C LYS A 19 3.33 4.48 5.76
N ASP A 20 2.64 5.22 4.91
CA ASP A 20 1.61 6.18 5.36
C ASP A 20 0.48 5.50 6.17
N TYR A 21 0.06 4.29 5.77
CA TYR A 21 -0.94 3.53 6.51
C TYR A 21 -0.44 3.03 7.86
N LEU A 22 0.83 2.63 7.92
CA LEU A 22 1.48 2.22 9.16
C LEU A 22 1.61 3.42 10.12
N ASP A 23 2.16 4.53 9.66
CA ASP A 23 2.43 5.73 10.46
C ASP A 23 1.15 6.37 11.01
N LYS A 24 0.06 6.32 10.23
CA LYS A 24 -1.25 6.86 10.64
C LYS A 24 -2.11 5.89 11.46
N GLY A 25 -1.59 4.70 11.80
CA GLY A 25 -2.34 3.69 12.54
C GLY A 25 -3.62 3.22 11.82
N ARG A 26 -3.62 3.23 10.48
CA ARG A 26 -4.79 2.88 9.65
C ARG A 26 -4.87 1.40 9.30
N ILE A 27 -3.90 0.61 9.77
CA ILE A 27 -3.88 -0.84 9.58
C ILE A 27 -4.92 -1.47 10.52
N THR A 28 -5.90 -2.15 9.94
CA THR A 28 -6.96 -2.82 10.71
C THR A 28 -6.59 -4.27 11.02
N THR A 29 -6.04 -4.97 10.03
CA THR A 29 -5.57 -6.34 10.21
C THR A 29 -4.32 -6.60 9.40
N VAL A 30 -3.44 -7.42 9.98
CA VAL A 30 -2.27 -7.98 9.31
C VAL A 30 -2.45 -9.49 9.30
N LYS A 31 -2.47 -10.09 8.11
CA LYS A 31 -2.55 -11.54 7.94
C LYS A 31 -1.36 -12.03 7.14
N GLU A 32 -0.56 -12.90 7.74
CA GLU A 32 0.45 -13.64 7.00
C GLU A 32 -0.23 -14.75 6.19
N VAL A 33 -0.06 -14.73 4.87
CA VAL A 33 -0.66 -15.72 3.97
C VAL A 33 0.35 -16.78 3.53
N LYS A 34 1.64 -16.44 3.52
CA LYS A 34 2.80 -17.32 3.31
C LYS A 34 3.99 -16.73 4.06
N LYS A 35 5.05 -17.51 4.27
CA LYS A 35 6.30 -17.04 4.88
C LYS A 35 6.76 -15.74 4.19
N ASN A 36 6.91 -14.66 4.95
CA ASN A 36 7.29 -13.32 4.48
C ASN A 36 6.31 -12.66 3.48
N HIS A 37 5.06 -13.12 3.40
CA HIS A 37 4.00 -12.52 2.58
C HIS A 37 2.82 -12.14 3.46
N TYR A 38 2.61 -10.83 3.58
CA TYR A 38 1.56 -10.24 4.41
C TYR A 38 0.51 -9.56 3.55
N VAL A 39 -0.75 -9.80 3.88
CA VAL A 39 -1.89 -9.03 3.39
C VAL A 39 -2.35 -8.12 4.52
N ILE A 40 -2.43 -6.83 4.23
CA ILE A 40 -2.77 -5.79 5.21
C ILE A 40 -4.08 -5.15 4.76
N ASN A 41 -5.08 -5.14 5.63
CA ASN A 41 -6.29 -4.35 5.43
C ASN A 41 -6.10 -2.98 6.07
N VAL A 42 -6.56 -1.95 5.37
CA VAL A 42 -6.45 -0.56 5.82
C VAL A 42 -7.83 0.10 5.78
N THR A 43 -8.17 0.86 6.82
CA THR A 43 -9.38 1.70 6.80
C THR A 43 -9.12 2.86 5.83
N GLY A 44 -10.08 3.12 4.94
CA GLY A 44 -9.95 4.02 3.80
C GLY A 44 -9.17 5.32 4.05
N THR A 45 -8.48 5.77 3.01
CA THR A 45 -7.71 7.02 3.03
C THR A 45 -8.65 8.19 2.75
N ALA A 46 -8.47 9.33 3.45
CA ALA A 46 -9.17 10.57 3.16
C ALA A 46 -8.88 11.18 1.76
N SER A 47 -8.06 10.51 0.94
CA SER A 47 -7.55 11.03 -0.33
C SER A 47 -8.45 10.60 -1.49
N TYR A 48 -9.68 11.09 -1.50
CA TYR A 48 -10.47 11.21 -2.73
C TYR A 48 -11.33 12.48 -2.70
N ASN A 49 -10.76 13.58 -2.23
CA ASN A 49 -11.28 14.91 -2.51
C ASN A 49 -10.31 15.60 -3.48
N LYS A 50 -10.66 15.56 -4.77
CA LYS A 50 -10.24 16.53 -5.77
C LYS A 50 -11.49 17.29 -6.19
#